data_AF-A0A964U511-F1
#
_entry.id   AF-A0A964U511-F1
#
_cell.length_a   1.000
_cell.length_b   1.000
_cell.length_c   1.000
_cell.angle_alpha   90.00
_cell.angle_beta   90.00
_cell.angle_gamma   90.00
#
_symmetry.space_group_name_H-M   'P 1'
#
loop_
_entity.id
_entity.type
_entity.pdbx_description
1 polymer ?
#
loop_
_entity_poly.entity_id
_entity_poly.type
_entity_poly.pdbx_seq_one_letter_code
_entity_poly.pdbx_strand_id
1 'polypeptide(L)'
;MYAPDRIPRLARRGLTVALALLLSWLCAATAEADAVKLSGFWIENVTVHNIKDGQIRYLSPAGSNIEADLSSLEGLKLDAYPQLGEGLEAAEAGEIDQAIETLRKVQRDAKEPWLKRFLEWKLYDLYNTKGDGPEAVKHYLDLVNANAHGAYLDNPPINAAAMVPPDQAQAIVERLRAAQAQTEDALVKEHLATLIELIQVPTAPDAGSADGEGPTDPQPGQPTVVAAGGIILPSNPPESPTVALLKQGQLSKALASAKRDVRVVGGLSEKLFYLGLIERAIADAAEPESEDRNDLYKDAGLTFMRVVIHYPKSRYAPLALLEVGYVHEQIGQAEQARSLYAEAANAITPEDYPDYHTRLLELTGGGEEAPAP
;
A
#
# COMPACT_ATOMS: atom_id res chain seq x y z
N MET A 1 34.52 -67.94 -38.19
CA MET A 1 33.76 -67.95 -36.93
C MET A 1 34.66 -67.37 -35.85
N TYR A 2 34.53 -66.07 -35.57
CA TYR A 2 35.28 -65.40 -34.51
C TYR A 2 34.48 -65.47 -33.21
N ALA A 3 35.07 -66.08 -32.18
CA ALA A 3 34.46 -66.20 -30.86
C ALA A 3 34.42 -64.82 -30.17
N PRO A 4 33.31 -64.40 -29.57
CA PRO A 4 33.22 -63.11 -28.92
C PRO A 4 34.01 -63.11 -27.60
N ASP A 5 34.92 -62.14 -27.48
CA ASP A 5 35.72 -61.86 -26.29
C ASP A 5 34.82 -61.62 -25.08
N ARG A 6 34.98 -62.45 -24.05
CA ARG A 6 34.28 -62.33 -22.77
C ARG A 6 34.89 -61.18 -21.99
N ILE A 7 34.25 -60.02 -22.03
CA ILE A 7 34.59 -58.89 -21.16
C ILE A 7 34.61 -59.37 -19.69
N PRO A 8 35.70 -59.15 -18.94
CA PRO A 8 35.86 -59.64 -17.58
C PRO A 8 34.78 -59.07 -16.66
N ARG A 9 34.12 -59.95 -15.88
CA ARG A 9 33.00 -59.61 -14.98
C ARG A 9 33.31 -58.51 -13.95
N LEU A 10 34.58 -58.20 -13.71
CA LEU A 10 35.03 -57.12 -12.84
C LEU A 10 34.79 -55.73 -13.46
N ALA A 11 34.87 -55.58 -14.79
CA ALA A 11 34.65 -54.30 -15.46
C ALA A 11 33.18 -53.83 -15.40
N ARG A 12 32.21 -54.77 -15.31
CA ARG A 12 30.78 -54.43 -15.22
C ARG A 12 30.36 -53.85 -13.87
N ARG A 13 31.04 -54.18 -12.77
CA ARG A 13 30.73 -53.65 -11.43
C ARG A 13 31.29 -52.25 -11.22
N GLY A 14 32.43 -51.92 -11.81
CA GLY A 14 32.98 -50.56 -11.77
C GLY A 14 32.11 -49.56 -12.54
N LEU A 15 31.57 -49.97 -13.68
CA LEU A 15 30.74 -49.10 -14.53
C LEU A 15 29.39 -48.75 -13.87
N THR A 16 28.73 -49.68 -13.18
CA THR A 16 27.45 -49.38 -12.50
C THR A 16 27.64 -48.46 -11.29
N VAL A 17 28.74 -48.58 -10.54
CA VAL A 17 29.02 -47.68 -9.41
C VAL A 17 29.40 -46.28 -9.90
N ALA A 18 30.20 -46.18 -10.96
CA ALA A 18 30.55 -44.90 -11.57
C ALA A 18 29.32 -44.18 -12.16
N LEU A 19 28.41 -44.92 -12.81
CA LEU A 19 27.17 -44.37 -13.37
C LEU A 19 26.20 -43.90 -12.26
N ALA A 20 26.08 -44.64 -11.15
CA ALA A 20 25.26 -44.24 -10.02
C ALA A 20 25.79 -42.97 -9.33
N LEU A 21 27.12 -42.83 -9.20
CA LEU A 21 27.75 -41.61 -8.66
C LEU A 21 27.56 -40.40 -9.59
N LEU A 22 27.68 -40.59 -10.91
CA LEU A 22 27.47 -39.53 -11.90
C LEU A 22 26.00 -39.08 -11.96
N LEU A 23 25.05 -40.01 -11.85
CA LEU A 23 23.62 -39.68 -11.73
C LEU A 23 23.31 -38.96 -10.40
N SER A 24 23.97 -39.31 -9.29
CA SER A 24 23.78 -38.58 -8.04
C SER A 24 24.31 -37.14 -8.09
N TRP A 25 25.33 -36.87 -8.91
CA TRP A 25 25.84 -35.51 -9.16
C TRP A 25 24.95 -34.71 -10.11
N LEU A 26 24.34 -35.35 -11.12
CA LEU A 26 23.40 -34.69 -12.03
C LEU A 26 22.02 -34.41 -11.40
N CYS A 27 21.65 -35.17 -10.36
CA CYS A 27 20.43 -34.93 -9.57
C CYS A 27 20.66 -34.02 -8.36
N ALA A 28 21.84 -33.43 -8.19
CA ALA A 28 22.00 -32.25 -7.35
C ALA A 28 21.35 -31.06 -8.08
N ALA A 29 20.03 -31.12 -8.26
CA ALA A 29 19.22 -29.95 -8.52
C ALA A 29 19.66 -28.91 -7.48
N THR A 30 20.08 -27.75 -7.96
CA THR A 30 20.36 -26.60 -7.11
C THR A 30 19.07 -26.33 -6.35
N ALA A 31 18.99 -26.78 -5.09
CA ALA A 31 17.94 -26.35 -4.19
C ALA A 31 18.10 -24.83 -4.13
N GLU A 32 17.14 -24.11 -4.71
CA GLU A 32 17.17 -22.66 -4.72
C GLU A 32 16.76 -22.25 -3.32
N ALA A 33 17.72 -21.87 -2.50
CA ALA A 33 17.41 -21.50 -1.12
C ALA A 33 16.40 -20.35 -1.07
N ASP A 34 15.56 -20.32 -0.03
CA ASP A 34 14.52 -19.32 0.13
C ASP A 34 15.09 -17.90 0.07
N ALA A 35 14.24 -16.93 -0.28
CA ALA A 35 14.60 -15.52 -0.28
C ALA A 35 13.48 -14.65 0.32
N VAL A 36 13.87 -13.63 1.06
CA VAL A 36 12.96 -12.63 1.62
C VAL A 36 13.34 -11.24 1.13
N LYS A 37 12.36 -10.42 0.74
CA LYS A 37 12.58 -9.03 0.31
C LYS A 37 12.14 -8.09 1.41
N LEU A 38 13.10 -7.34 1.95
CA LEU A 38 12.89 -6.37 3.02
C LEU A 38 13.48 -5.02 2.59
N SER A 39 12.71 -3.94 2.71
CA SER A 39 13.17 -2.57 2.40
C SER A 39 13.76 -2.42 0.98
N GLY A 40 13.21 -3.13 -0.01
CA GLY A 40 13.69 -3.15 -1.39
C GLY A 40 14.86 -4.09 -1.69
N PHE A 41 15.38 -4.83 -0.72
CA PHE A 41 16.53 -5.73 -0.90
C PHE A 41 16.15 -7.20 -0.71
N TRP A 42 16.55 -8.04 -1.66
CA TRP A 42 16.45 -9.49 -1.52
C TRP A 42 17.60 -10.01 -0.65
N ILE A 43 17.23 -10.72 0.41
CA ILE A 43 18.14 -11.52 1.23
C ILE A 43 18.00 -12.96 0.76
N GLU A 44 18.91 -13.37 -0.11
CA GLU A 44 18.96 -14.72 -0.66
C GLU A 44 19.58 -15.71 0.31
N ASN A 45 19.40 -17.00 0.02
CA ASN A 45 19.97 -18.10 0.78
C ASN A 45 19.53 -18.13 2.26
N VAL A 46 18.27 -17.79 2.49
CA VAL A 46 17.65 -17.90 3.82
C VAL A 46 16.91 -19.23 3.95
N THR A 47 16.50 -19.56 5.17
CA THR A 47 15.54 -20.64 5.43
C THR A 47 14.39 -20.08 6.23
N VAL A 48 13.21 -19.99 5.63
CA VAL A 48 12.03 -19.43 6.28
C VAL A 48 11.39 -20.50 7.14
N HIS A 49 11.31 -20.26 8.46
CA HIS A 49 10.79 -21.24 9.40
C HIS A 49 9.29 -21.09 9.61
N ASN A 50 8.84 -19.88 9.92
CA ASN A 50 7.44 -19.57 10.16
C ASN A 50 7.17 -18.06 10.07
N ILE A 51 5.87 -17.74 10.09
CA ILE A 51 5.39 -16.40 10.40
C ILE A 51 4.51 -16.52 11.64
N LYS A 52 4.92 -15.86 12.73
CA LYS A 52 4.27 -15.95 14.03
C LYS A 52 4.29 -14.59 14.71
N ASP A 53 3.22 -14.26 15.41
CA ASP A 53 3.14 -13.04 16.23
C ASP A 53 3.41 -11.76 15.41
N GLY A 54 2.96 -11.75 14.14
CA GLY A 54 3.16 -10.63 13.22
C GLY A 54 4.57 -10.50 12.68
N GLN A 55 5.43 -11.52 12.84
CA GLN A 55 6.82 -11.50 12.41
C GLN A 55 7.17 -12.71 11.57
N ILE A 56 7.94 -12.51 10.49
CA ILE A 56 8.59 -13.58 9.75
C ILE A 56 9.89 -13.95 10.45
N ARG A 57 10.13 -15.25 10.63
CA ARG A 57 11.35 -15.79 11.23
C ARG A 57 12.09 -16.64 10.22
N TYR A 58 13.36 -16.31 10.01
CA TYR A 58 14.21 -17.01 9.05
C TYR A 58 15.66 -17.11 9.54
N LEU A 59 16.38 -18.12 9.06
CA LEU A 59 17.83 -18.21 9.22
C LEU A 59 18.52 -17.46 8.09
N SER A 60 19.45 -16.57 8.43
CA SER A 60 20.30 -15.91 7.45
C SER A 60 21.33 -16.90 6.86
N PRO A 61 22.03 -16.54 5.76
CA PRO A 61 23.12 -17.36 5.21
C PRO A 61 24.25 -17.62 6.22
N ALA A 62 24.40 -16.75 7.23
CA ALA A 62 25.35 -16.91 8.32
C ALA A 62 24.85 -17.83 9.45
N GLY A 63 23.65 -18.41 9.32
CA GLY A 63 23.00 -19.26 10.34
C GLY A 63 22.43 -18.50 11.53
N SER A 64 22.27 -17.17 11.42
CA SER A 64 21.67 -16.36 12.48
C SER A 64 20.15 -16.34 12.34
N ASN A 65 19.42 -16.50 13.45
CA ASN A 65 17.97 -16.32 13.47
C ASN A 65 17.63 -14.83 13.39
N ILE A 66 16.87 -14.44 12.37
CA ILE A 66 16.36 -13.09 12.17
C ILE A 66 14.84 -13.11 12.32
N GLU A 67 14.32 -12.09 13.00
CA GLU A 67 12.90 -11.81 13.10
C GLU A 67 12.66 -10.45 12.46
N ALA A 68 11.71 -10.38 11.53
CA ALA A 68 11.33 -9.13 10.87
C ALA A 68 9.82 -8.97 10.93
N ASP A 69 9.35 -7.73 11.08
CA ASP A 69 7.92 -7.45 11.13
C ASP A 69 7.28 -7.76 9.78
N LEU A 70 6.10 -8.39 9.80
CA LEU A 70 5.39 -8.79 8.60
C LEU A 70 5.03 -7.60 7.69
N SER A 71 4.83 -6.41 8.29
CA SER A 71 4.59 -5.16 7.56
C SER A 71 5.81 -4.70 6.73
N SER A 72 7.01 -5.16 7.06
CA SER A 72 8.24 -4.87 6.31
C SER A 72 8.52 -5.88 5.20
N LEU A 73 7.76 -6.98 5.13
CA LEU A 73 7.92 -8.04 4.15
C LEU A 73 7.28 -7.64 2.82
N GLU A 74 8.13 -7.23 1.87
CA GLU A 74 7.72 -6.82 0.53
C GLU A 74 7.54 -8.03 -0.40
N GLY A 75 8.37 -9.07 -0.24
CA GLY A 75 8.37 -10.24 -1.12
C GLY A 75 8.92 -11.49 -0.44
N LEU A 76 8.53 -12.66 -0.95
CA LEU A 76 8.87 -13.97 -0.39
C LEU A 76 9.01 -15.00 -1.50
N LYS A 77 10.15 -15.70 -1.56
CA LYS A 77 10.40 -16.85 -2.44
C LYS A 77 10.74 -18.05 -1.58
N LEU A 78 10.11 -19.18 -1.86
CA LEU A 78 10.35 -20.44 -1.16
C LEU A 78 10.73 -21.50 -2.19
N ASP A 79 11.80 -22.26 -1.95
CA ASP A 79 12.27 -23.34 -2.84
C ASP A 79 11.13 -24.33 -3.15
N ALA A 80 10.41 -24.70 -2.08
CA ALA A 80 9.32 -25.65 -2.14
C ALA A 80 8.09 -25.15 -2.93
N TYR A 81 8.00 -23.83 -3.16
CA TYR A 81 6.85 -23.17 -3.80
C TYR A 81 7.31 -22.06 -4.77
N PRO A 82 7.94 -22.40 -5.91
CA PRO A 82 8.47 -21.40 -6.84
C PRO A 82 7.37 -20.46 -7.37
N GLN A 83 6.16 -20.98 -7.57
CA GLN A 83 4.98 -20.21 -7.97
C GLN A 83 4.58 -19.10 -6.97
N LEU A 84 5.02 -19.18 -5.71
CA LEU A 84 4.80 -18.11 -4.74
C LEU A 84 5.49 -16.82 -5.19
N GLY A 85 6.74 -16.92 -5.62
CA GLY A 85 7.51 -15.79 -6.12
C GLY A 85 6.85 -15.17 -7.34
N GLU A 86 6.47 -16.00 -8.31
CA GLU A 86 5.76 -15.58 -9.54
C GLU A 86 4.45 -14.84 -9.21
N GLY A 87 3.64 -15.36 -8.28
CA GLY A 87 2.38 -14.74 -7.88
C GLY A 87 2.57 -13.40 -7.17
N LEU A 88 3.59 -13.27 -6.33
CA LEU A 88 3.91 -12.01 -5.65
C LEU A 88 4.52 -10.97 -6.61
N GLU A 89 5.36 -11.39 -7.55
CA GLU A 89 5.90 -10.50 -8.59
C GLU A 89 4.80 -10.00 -9.53
N ALA A 90 3.86 -10.86 -9.93
CA ALA A 90 2.68 -10.45 -10.69
C ALA A 90 1.82 -9.43 -9.93
N ALA A 91 1.67 -9.60 -8.61
CA ALA A 91 0.98 -8.63 -7.76
C ALA A 91 1.69 -7.26 -7.74
N GLU A 92 3.02 -7.25 -7.57
CA GLU A 92 3.83 -6.02 -7.64
C GLU A 92 3.73 -5.32 -9.02
N ALA A 93 3.63 -6.11 -10.10
CA ALA A 93 3.46 -5.61 -11.46
C ALA A 93 2.04 -5.10 -11.78
N GLY A 94 1.09 -5.25 -10.86
CA GLY A 94 -0.32 -4.88 -11.08
C GLY A 94 -1.12 -5.90 -11.91
N GLU A 95 -0.57 -7.08 -12.17
CA GLU A 95 -1.23 -8.19 -12.86
C GLU A 95 -2.14 -8.97 -11.89
N ILE A 96 -3.14 -8.28 -11.34
CA ILE A 96 -3.93 -8.75 -10.18
C ILE A 96 -4.60 -10.12 -10.41
N ASP A 97 -5.18 -10.36 -11.59
CA ASP A 97 -5.85 -11.63 -11.90
C ASP A 97 -4.88 -12.82 -11.92
N GLN A 98 -3.72 -12.63 -12.55
CA GLN A 98 -2.68 -13.65 -12.63
C GLN A 98 -2.07 -13.94 -11.25
N ALA A 99 -1.88 -12.90 -10.44
CA ALA A 99 -1.42 -13.03 -9.06
C ALA A 99 -2.41 -13.87 -8.23
N ILE A 100 -3.71 -13.53 -8.28
CA ILE A 100 -4.75 -14.29 -7.56
C ILE A 100 -4.78 -15.75 -8.01
N GLU A 101 -4.77 -16.02 -9.32
CA GLU A 101 -4.82 -17.40 -9.82
C GLU A 101 -3.61 -18.22 -9.32
N THR A 102 -2.42 -17.64 -9.43
CA THR A 102 -1.16 -18.27 -9.04
C THR A 102 -1.10 -18.51 -7.53
N LEU A 103 -1.39 -17.50 -6.72
CA LEU A 103 -1.37 -17.62 -5.25
C LEU A 103 -2.43 -18.61 -4.73
N ARG A 104 -3.59 -18.71 -5.39
CA ARG A 104 -4.59 -19.75 -5.04
C ARG A 104 -4.11 -21.16 -5.36
N LYS A 105 -3.31 -21.36 -6.41
CA LYS A 105 -2.66 -22.67 -6.68
C LYS A 105 -1.72 -23.02 -5.54
N VAL A 106 -0.82 -22.09 -5.18
CA VAL A 106 0.12 -22.27 -4.06
C VAL A 106 -0.63 -22.54 -2.76
N GLN A 107 -1.70 -21.82 -2.46
CA GLN A 107 -2.48 -21.99 -1.23
C GLN A 107 -3.09 -23.39 -1.09
N ARG A 108 -3.54 -23.99 -2.19
CA ARG A 108 -4.08 -25.36 -2.21
C ARG A 108 -2.99 -26.39 -1.95
N ASP A 109 -1.82 -26.19 -2.54
CA ASP A 109 -0.71 -27.14 -2.49
C ASP A 109 0.16 -27.00 -1.23
N ALA A 110 0.11 -25.83 -0.58
CA ALA A 110 0.83 -25.54 0.66
C ALA A 110 0.47 -26.52 1.78
N LYS A 111 1.48 -27.02 2.47
CA LYS A 111 1.31 -27.91 3.63
C LYS A 111 1.45 -27.17 4.95
N GLU A 112 2.21 -26.07 4.94
CA GLU A 112 2.53 -25.28 6.11
C GLU A 112 1.34 -24.38 6.49
N PRO A 113 0.80 -24.50 7.72
CA PRO A 113 -0.32 -23.67 8.15
C PRO A 113 -0.01 -22.17 8.13
N TRP A 114 1.23 -21.79 8.42
CA TRP A 114 1.65 -20.38 8.39
C TRP A 114 1.62 -19.81 6.96
N LEU A 115 1.99 -20.62 5.96
CA LEU A 115 2.00 -20.20 4.57
C LEU A 115 0.57 -20.02 4.05
N LYS A 116 -0.35 -20.93 4.42
CA LYS A 116 -1.77 -20.76 4.10
C LYS A 116 -2.31 -19.44 4.64
N ARG A 117 -2.01 -19.12 5.90
CA ARG A 117 -2.43 -17.86 6.54
C ARG A 117 -1.81 -16.63 5.86
N PHE A 118 -0.54 -16.69 5.50
CA PHE A 118 0.12 -15.65 4.71
C PHE A 118 -0.57 -15.45 3.35
N LEU A 119 -0.94 -16.54 2.69
CA LEU A 119 -1.66 -16.49 1.41
C LEU A 119 -3.08 -15.96 1.58
N GLU A 120 -3.80 -16.27 2.66
CA GLU A 120 -5.10 -15.64 2.95
C GLU A 120 -4.97 -14.11 3.06
N TRP A 121 -3.90 -13.63 3.72
CA TRP A 121 -3.59 -12.21 3.85
C TRP A 121 -3.34 -11.55 2.50
N LYS A 122 -2.48 -12.16 1.67
CA LYS A 122 -2.21 -11.63 0.33
C LYS A 122 -3.43 -11.70 -0.59
N LEU A 123 -4.23 -12.76 -0.51
CA LEU A 123 -5.42 -12.91 -1.34
C LEU A 123 -6.50 -11.89 -0.99
N TYR A 124 -6.78 -11.63 0.30
CA TYR A 124 -7.77 -10.59 0.61
C TYR A 124 -7.31 -9.21 0.12
N ASP A 125 -6.02 -8.89 0.23
CA ASP A 125 -5.48 -7.60 -0.21
C ASP A 125 -5.64 -7.44 -1.72
N LEU A 126 -5.34 -8.49 -2.49
CA LEU A 126 -5.54 -8.52 -3.94
C LEU A 126 -7.02 -8.40 -4.34
N TYR A 127 -7.93 -9.13 -3.68
CA TYR A 127 -9.36 -8.99 -3.95
C TYR A 127 -9.90 -7.62 -3.54
N ASN A 128 -9.35 -7.02 -2.46
CA ASN A 128 -9.69 -5.67 -2.06
C ASN A 128 -9.28 -4.64 -3.13
N THR A 129 -8.06 -4.77 -3.66
CA THR A 129 -7.57 -3.94 -4.77
C THR A 129 -8.37 -4.17 -6.05
N LYS A 130 -8.79 -5.40 -6.33
CA LYS A 130 -9.64 -5.75 -7.48
C LYS A 130 -11.08 -5.21 -7.36
N GLY A 131 -11.54 -4.91 -6.15
CA GLY A 131 -12.93 -4.53 -5.87
C GLY A 131 -13.90 -5.72 -5.78
N ASP A 132 -13.38 -6.95 -5.61
CA ASP A 132 -14.21 -8.14 -5.40
C ASP A 132 -14.59 -8.26 -3.92
N GLY A 133 -15.66 -7.56 -3.55
CA GLY A 133 -16.15 -7.49 -2.16
C GLY A 133 -16.37 -8.85 -1.49
N PRO A 134 -17.15 -9.76 -2.10
CA PRO A 134 -17.44 -11.05 -1.50
C PRO A 134 -16.18 -11.88 -1.18
N GLU A 135 -15.24 -11.99 -2.12
CA GLU A 135 -14.03 -12.78 -1.88
C GLU A 135 -13.07 -12.06 -0.91
N ALA A 136 -12.91 -10.74 -0.99
CA ALA A 136 -12.09 -9.98 -0.04
C ALA A 136 -12.58 -10.15 1.41
N VAL A 137 -13.89 -9.99 1.65
CA VAL A 137 -14.49 -10.13 2.98
C VAL A 137 -14.40 -11.57 3.48
N LYS A 138 -14.55 -12.57 2.59
CA LYS A 138 -14.41 -13.98 2.93
C LYS A 138 -13.00 -14.29 3.42
N HIS A 139 -11.96 -13.92 2.68
CA HIS A 139 -10.57 -14.17 3.08
C HIS A 139 -10.20 -13.43 4.39
N TYR A 140 -10.70 -12.21 4.57
CA TYR A 140 -10.55 -11.48 5.84
C TYR A 140 -11.23 -12.20 7.02
N LEU A 141 -12.47 -12.68 6.82
CA LEU A 141 -13.18 -13.47 7.84
C LEU A 141 -12.46 -14.77 8.19
N ASP A 142 -11.86 -15.43 7.21
CA ASP A 142 -11.08 -16.65 7.44
C ASP A 142 -9.85 -16.38 8.31
N LEU A 143 -9.19 -15.22 8.16
CA LEU A 143 -8.13 -14.77 9.06
C LEU A 143 -8.64 -14.48 10.48
N VAL A 144 -9.76 -13.78 10.61
CA VAL A 144 -10.39 -13.47 11.91
C VAL A 144 -10.75 -14.77 12.65
N ASN A 145 -11.44 -15.70 11.98
CA ASN A 145 -11.86 -16.98 12.54
C ASN A 145 -10.66 -17.88 12.92
N ALA A 146 -9.54 -17.74 12.20
CA ALA A 146 -8.30 -18.43 12.52
C ALA A 146 -7.50 -17.78 13.67
N ASN A 147 -8.06 -16.75 14.33
CA ASN A 147 -7.39 -15.91 15.34
C ASN A 147 -6.00 -15.46 14.85
N ALA A 148 -5.95 -14.95 13.62
CA ALA A 148 -4.72 -14.38 13.08
C ALA A 148 -4.25 -13.20 13.95
N HIS A 149 -2.94 -13.00 14.02
CA HIS A 149 -2.35 -11.86 14.72
C HIS A 149 -2.83 -10.52 14.13
N GLY A 150 -2.93 -9.47 14.95
CA GLY A 150 -3.41 -8.13 14.54
C GLY A 150 -2.76 -7.60 13.25
N ALA A 151 -1.46 -7.83 13.07
CA ALA A 151 -0.72 -7.48 11.84
C ALA A 151 -1.35 -7.97 10.52
N TYR A 152 -2.12 -9.06 10.55
CA TYR A 152 -2.87 -9.56 9.38
C TYR A 152 -4.23 -8.89 9.20
N LEU A 153 -4.75 -8.24 10.23
CA LEU A 153 -6.10 -7.71 10.37
C LEU A 153 -6.14 -6.18 10.43
N ASP A 154 -4.96 -5.53 10.42
CA ASP A 154 -4.81 -4.07 10.51
C ASP A 154 -5.48 -3.31 9.35
N ASN A 155 -5.64 -3.96 8.19
CA ASN A 155 -6.24 -3.38 6.99
C ASN A 155 -7.51 -4.15 6.58
N PRO A 156 -8.69 -3.80 7.11
CA PRO A 156 -9.94 -4.42 6.66
C PRO A 156 -10.25 -4.03 5.20
N PRO A 157 -10.94 -4.88 4.42
CA PRO A 157 -11.23 -4.65 3.00
C PRO A 157 -12.35 -3.63 2.78
N ILE A 158 -12.15 -2.39 3.24
CA ILE A 158 -13.16 -1.30 3.21
C ILE A 158 -13.63 -1.01 1.78
N ASN A 159 -12.69 -0.90 0.84
CA ASN A 159 -13.00 -0.51 -0.55
C ASN A 159 -13.87 -1.56 -1.24
N ALA A 160 -13.49 -2.83 -1.11
CA ALA A 160 -14.25 -3.91 -1.73
C ALA A 160 -15.54 -4.23 -0.97
N ALA A 161 -15.61 -4.02 0.34
CA ALA A 161 -16.85 -4.24 1.11
C ALA A 161 -18.01 -3.37 0.61
N ALA A 162 -17.75 -2.13 0.19
CA ALA A 162 -18.76 -1.26 -0.43
C ALA A 162 -19.28 -1.78 -1.78
N MET A 163 -18.57 -2.72 -2.41
CA MET A 163 -18.90 -3.31 -3.72
C MET A 163 -19.61 -4.66 -3.60
N VAL A 164 -20.01 -5.07 -2.38
CA VAL A 164 -20.72 -6.34 -2.18
C VAL A 164 -22.11 -6.28 -2.85
N PRO A 165 -22.44 -7.25 -3.73
CA PRO A 165 -23.75 -7.29 -4.38
C PRO A 165 -24.91 -7.38 -3.38
N PRO A 166 -26.04 -6.68 -3.59
CA PRO A 166 -27.16 -6.66 -2.65
C PRO A 166 -27.76 -8.04 -2.33
N ASP A 167 -27.72 -8.97 -3.28
CA ASP A 167 -28.19 -10.35 -3.12
C ASP A 167 -27.29 -11.20 -2.21
N GLN A 168 -26.03 -10.80 -2.02
CA GLN A 168 -25.07 -11.45 -1.13
C GLN A 168 -24.87 -10.73 0.21
N ALA A 169 -25.24 -9.44 0.27
CA ALA A 169 -25.01 -8.55 1.41
C ALA A 169 -25.51 -9.14 2.73
N GLN A 170 -26.74 -9.68 2.76
CA GLN A 170 -27.31 -10.24 3.99
C GLN A 170 -26.50 -11.42 4.53
N ALA A 171 -26.14 -12.37 3.68
CA ALA A 171 -25.39 -13.56 4.10
C ALA A 171 -23.99 -13.20 4.61
N ILE A 172 -23.32 -12.21 3.99
CA ILE A 172 -22.02 -11.72 4.43
C ILE A 172 -22.13 -10.98 5.77
N VAL A 173 -23.14 -10.13 5.94
CA VAL A 173 -23.39 -9.42 7.21
C VAL A 173 -23.66 -10.38 8.36
N GLU A 174 -24.41 -11.46 8.13
CA GLU A 174 -24.64 -12.49 9.16
C GLU A 174 -23.33 -13.16 9.59
N ARG A 175 -22.45 -13.47 8.65
CA ARG A 175 -21.11 -14.02 8.95
C ARG A 175 -20.22 -13.03 9.70
N LEU A 176 -20.23 -11.75 9.31
CA LEU A 176 -19.48 -10.69 9.99
C LEU A 176 -19.96 -10.52 11.43
N ARG A 177 -21.27 -10.51 11.68
CA ARG A 177 -21.84 -10.44 13.03
C ARG A 177 -21.47 -11.65 13.88
N ALA A 178 -21.49 -12.85 13.29
CA ALA A 178 -21.06 -14.06 13.99
C ALA A 178 -19.59 -13.99 14.40
N ALA A 179 -18.69 -13.54 13.50
CA ALA A 179 -17.28 -13.35 13.82
C ALA A 179 -17.07 -12.25 14.88
N GLN A 180 -17.83 -11.14 14.79
CA GLN A 180 -17.76 -10.03 15.74
C GLN A 180 -18.15 -10.46 17.16
N ALA A 181 -19.14 -11.34 17.28
CA ALA A 181 -19.56 -11.91 18.56
C ALA A 181 -18.53 -12.89 19.16
N GLN A 182 -17.71 -13.52 18.32
CA GLN A 182 -16.73 -14.54 18.75
C GLN A 182 -15.35 -13.97 19.07
N THR A 183 -14.93 -12.90 18.38
CA THR A 183 -13.63 -12.29 18.65
C THR A 183 -13.61 -11.56 19.98
N GLU A 184 -12.47 -11.59 20.69
CA GLU A 184 -12.25 -10.79 21.90
C GLU A 184 -11.53 -9.47 21.61
N ASP A 185 -10.85 -9.38 20.46
CA ASP A 185 -10.06 -8.21 20.07
C ASP A 185 -10.97 -7.00 19.73
N ALA A 186 -10.80 -5.92 20.48
CA ALA A 186 -11.61 -4.71 20.34
C ALA A 186 -11.41 -4.00 18.99
N LEU A 187 -10.19 -3.99 18.47
CA LEU A 187 -9.89 -3.38 17.16
C LEU A 187 -10.55 -4.18 16.04
N VAL A 188 -10.46 -5.52 16.12
CA VAL A 188 -11.13 -6.40 15.14
C VAL A 188 -12.65 -6.24 15.22
N LYS A 189 -13.25 -6.04 16.41
CA LYS A 189 -14.69 -5.74 16.54
C LYS A 189 -15.09 -4.46 15.84
N GLU A 190 -14.26 -3.42 15.94
CA GLU A 190 -14.49 -2.14 15.26
C GLU A 190 -14.40 -2.33 13.75
N HIS A 191 -13.36 -3.01 13.24
CA HIS A 191 -13.23 -3.32 11.82
C HIS A 191 -14.45 -4.09 11.28
N LEU A 192 -14.91 -5.12 12.00
CA LEU A 192 -16.10 -5.88 11.61
C LEU A 192 -17.37 -5.03 11.66
N ALA A 193 -17.51 -4.12 12.63
CA ALA A 193 -18.63 -3.17 12.68
C ALA A 193 -18.65 -2.25 11.45
N THR A 194 -17.49 -1.69 11.08
CA THR A 194 -17.35 -0.85 9.90
C THR A 194 -17.70 -1.59 8.62
N LEU A 195 -17.24 -2.84 8.46
CA LEU A 195 -17.59 -3.66 7.30
C LEU A 195 -19.10 -3.95 7.22
N ILE A 196 -19.74 -4.21 8.36
CA ILE A 196 -21.21 -4.39 8.44
C ILE A 196 -21.92 -3.11 7.99
N GLU A 197 -21.51 -1.95 8.52
CA GLU A 197 -22.10 -0.66 8.16
C GLU A 197 -21.98 -0.40 6.65
N LEU A 198 -20.78 -0.56 6.08
CA LEU A 198 -20.52 -0.33 4.65
C LEU A 198 -21.38 -1.21 3.74
N ILE A 199 -21.56 -2.49 4.08
CA ILE A 199 -22.37 -3.43 3.28
C ILE A 199 -23.88 -3.16 3.44
N GLN A 200 -24.31 -2.59 4.58
CA GLN A 200 -25.71 -2.34 4.88
C GLN A 200 -26.22 -0.98 4.40
N VAL A 201 -25.34 0.00 4.21
CA VAL A 201 -25.72 1.28 3.60
C VAL A 201 -26.23 0.95 2.20
N PRO A 202 -27.52 1.19 1.89
CA PRO A 202 -28.02 0.97 0.55
C PRO A 202 -27.20 1.86 -0.36
N THR A 203 -26.46 1.27 -1.29
CA THR A 203 -25.92 2.01 -2.43
C THR A 203 -27.14 2.67 -3.04
N ALA A 204 -27.26 3.99 -2.87
CA ALA A 204 -28.40 4.71 -3.39
C ALA A 204 -28.51 4.28 -4.86
N PRO A 205 -29.64 3.70 -5.29
CA PRO A 205 -29.75 3.17 -6.65
C PRO A 205 -29.32 4.30 -7.56
N ASP A 206 -28.24 4.08 -8.32
CA ASP A 206 -27.59 5.10 -9.15
C ASP A 206 -28.68 6.03 -9.65
N ALA A 207 -28.71 7.23 -9.06
CA ALA A 207 -29.73 8.21 -9.37
C ALA A 207 -29.53 8.44 -10.85
N GLY A 208 -30.42 7.81 -11.64
CA GLY A 208 -30.12 7.44 -13.01
C GLY A 208 -29.51 8.62 -13.72
N SER A 209 -28.43 8.37 -14.46
CA SER A 209 -27.86 9.28 -15.44
C SER A 209 -29.02 9.96 -16.16
N ALA A 210 -29.41 11.12 -15.64
CA ALA A 210 -30.41 11.94 -16.26
C ALA A 210 -29.69 12.43 -17.51
N ASP A 211 -30.21 12.06 -18.67
CA ASP A 211 -29.89 12.64 -19.98
C ASP A 211 -30.29 14.14 -20.01
N GLY A 212 -29.89 14.89 -18.98
CA GLY A 212 -29.99 16.34 -18.89
C GLY A 212 -28.79 16.94 -19.59
N GLU A 213 -29.09 17.69 -20.65
CA GLU A 213 -28.18 18.49 -21.45
C GLU A 213 -27.03 19.09 -20.62
N GLY A 214 -25.80 18.80 -21.08
CA GLY A 214 -24.59 18.86 -20.28
C GLY A 214 -24.23 20.25 -19.75
N PRO A 215 -23.63 20.31 -18.54
CA PRO A 215 -22.74 21.41 -18.20
C PRO A 215 -21.48 21.28 -19.07
N THR A 216 -21.08 22.40 -19.64
CA THR A 216 -19.94 22.61 -20.53
C THR A 216 -18.69 21.87 -20.03
N ASP A 217 -18.05 21.10 -20.92
CA ASP A 217 -16.80 20.39 -20.63
C ASP A 217 -15.80 21.31 -19.93
N PRO A 218 -15.28 20.96 -18.73
CA PRO A 218 -14.14 21.66 -18.16
C PRO A 218 -12.95 21.45 -19.09
N GLN A 219 -12.44 22.57 -19.60
CA GLN A 219 -11.31 22.63 -20.52
C GLN A 219 -10.10 21.88 -19.92
N PRO A 220 -9.57 20.83 -20.58
CA PRO A 220 -8.41 20.10 -20.08
C PRO A 220 -7.21 21.05 -20.01
N GLY A 221 -6.62 21.18 -18.81
CA GLY A 221 -5.39 21.94 -18.58
C GLY A 221 -5.50 23.15 -17.66
N GLN A 222 -6.65 23.40 -17.01
CA GLN A 222 -6.70 24.39 -15.91
C GLN A 222 -6.57 23.68 -14.55
N PRO A 223 -5.60 24.09 -13.70
CA PRO A 223 -5.51 23.57 -12.35
C PRO A 223 -6.82 23.84 -11.62
N THR A 224 -7.38 22.82 -10.96
CA THR A 224 -8.58 22.98 -10.13
C THR A 224 -8.17 23.73 -8.86
N VAL A 225 -8.16 25.05 -8.93
CA VAL A 225 -7.93 25.91 -7.77
C VAL A 225 -9.20 25.86 -6.93
N VAL A 226 -9.12 25.23 -5.76
CA VAL A 226 -10.21 25.27 -4.79
C VAL A 226 -10.23 26.68 -4.20
N ALA A 227 -11.37 27.37 -4.30
CA ALA A 227 -11.52 28.78 -3.95
C ALA A 227 -11.24 29.14 -2.46
N ALA A 228 -10.94 28.16 -1.61
CA ALA A 228 -10.56 28.37 -0.23
C ALA A 228 -9.04 28.23 -0.07
N GLY A 229 -8.33 29.36 0.08
CA GLY A 229 -6.94 29.39 0.56
C GLY A 229 -5.85 29.05 -0.45
N GLY A 230 -6.13 29.05 -1.76
CA GLY A 230 -5.09 28.81 -2.78
C GLY A 230 -4.46 27.41 -2.68
N ILE A 231 -5.21 26.42 -2.22
CA ILE A 231 -4.75 25.03 -2.15
C ILE A 231 -4.72 24.44 -3.57
N ILE A 232 -3.60 23.83 -3.90
CA ILE A 232 -3.46 22.99 -5.10
C ILE A 232 -3.63 21.55 -4.66
N LEU A 233 -4.44 20.79 -5.40
CA LEU A 233 -4.56 19.36 -5.21
C LEU A 233 -3.66 18.66 -6.24
N PRO A 234 -3.05 17.51 -5.91
CA PRO A 234 -2.37 16.67 -6.90
C PRO A 234 -3.30 16.35 -8.06
N SER A 235 -2.77 16.22 -9.29
CA SER A 235 -3.56 16.14 -10.52
C SER A 235 -4.53 14.94 -10.56
N ASN A 236 -4.23 13.86 -9.84
CA ASN A 236 -5.11 12.71 -9.64
C ASN A 236 -5.35 12.48 -8.13
N PRO A 237 -6.17 13.31 -7.47
CA PRO A 237 -6.44 13.13 -6.06
C PRO A 237 -7.36 11.92 -5.85
N PRO A 238 -7.23 11.18 -4.74
CA PRO A 238 -8.07 10.02 -4.47
C PRO A 238 -9.54 10.44 -4.34
N GLU A 239 -10.44 9.57 -4.79
CA GLU A 239 -11.88 9.73 -4.58
C GLU A 239 -12.25 9.36 -3.14
N SER A 240 -11.91 10.26 -2.21
CA SER A 240 -12.24 10.11 -0.80
C SER A 240 -13.25 11.17 -0.34
N PRO A 241 -14.08 10.88 0.68
CA PRO A 241 -14.94 11.88 1.30
C PRO A 241 -14.16 13.12 1.77
N THR A 242 -12.95 12.92 2.28
CA THR A 242 -12.05 13.99 2.73
C THR A 242 -11.68 14.95 1.60
N VAL A 243 -11.26 14.43 0.45
CA VAL A 243 -10.92 15.25 -0.73
C VAL A 243 -12.16 15.94 -1.30
N ALA A 244 -13.31 15.26 -1.33
CA ALA A 244 -14.56 15.86 -1.78
C ALA A 244 -14.98 17.05 -0.89
N LEU A 245 -14.89 16.90 0.43
CA LEU A 245 -15.18 17.97 1.40
C LEU A 245 -14.20 19.14 1.28
N LEU A 246 -12.91 18.84 1.05
CA LEU A 246 -11.88 19.85 0.82
C LEU A 246 -12.18 20.65 -0.46
N LYS A 247 -12.49 19.98 -1.58
CA LYS A 247 -12.89 20.63 -2.85
C LYS A 247 -14.12 21.52 -2.69
N GLN A 248 -15.04 21.19 -1.79
CA GLN A 248 -16.23 21.98 -1.47
C GLN A 248 -15.97 23.13 -0.48
N GLY A 249 -14.73 23.31 0.00
CA GLY A 249 -14.39 24.32 1.00
C GLY A 249 -14.96 24.05 2.39
N GLN A 250 -15.48 22.84 2.67
CA GLN A 250 -16.07 22.48 3.96
C GLN A 250 -14.99 22.06 4.97
N LEU A 251 -14.08 22.98 5.29
CA LEU A 251 -12.82 22.70 5.99
C LEU A 251 -13.01 21.98 7.33
N SER A 252 -13.98 22.38 8.15
CA SER A 252 -14.23 21.73 9.46
C SER A 252 -14.67 20.28 9.31
N LYS A 253 -15.50 19.96 8.30
CA LYS A 253 -15.92 18.59 8.02
C LYS A 253 -14.79 17.77 7.39
N ALA A 254 -14.03 18.39 6.48
CA ALA A 254 -12.85 17.79 5.88
C ALA A 254 -11.84 17.38 6.96
N LEU A 255 -11.58 18.25 7.95
CA LEU A 255 -10.67 17.97 9.06
C LEU A 255 -11.14 16.77 9.91
N ALA A 256 -12.43 16.73 10.26
CA ALA A 256 -13.00 15.61 10.99
C ALA A 256 -12.93 14.29 10.21
N SER A 257 -13.12 14.35 8.88
CA SER A 257 -12.97 13.22 7.98
C SER A 257 -11.51 12.74 7.93
N ALA A 258 -10.58 13.65 7.64
CA ALA A 258 -9.15 13.36 7.57
C ALA A 258 -8.59 12.75 8.87
N LYS A 259 -9.00 13.27 10.03
CA LYS A 259 -8.60 12.74 11.35
C LYS A 259 -9.09 11.32 11.61
N ARG A 260 -10.19 10.89 10.98
CA ARG A 260 -10.63 9.50 10.99
C ARG A 260 -9.81 8.68 10.00
N ASP A 261 -9.61 9.20 8.79
CA ASP A 261 -8.89 8.49 7.73
C ASP A 261 -7.45 8.12 8.13
N VAL A 262 -6.73 9.02 8.81
CA VAL A 262 -5.35 8.74 9.29
C VAL A 262 -5.26 7.63 10.34
N ARG A 263 -6.39 7.25 10.97
CA ARG A 263 -6.44 6.10 11.89
C ARG A 263 -6.65 4.78 11.15
N VAL A 264 -7.15 4.84 9.93
CA VAL A 264 -7.30 3.68 9.05
C VAL A 264 -5.92 3.38 8.46
N VAL A 265 -5.46 2.14 8.56
CA VAL A 265 -4.16 1.71 8.04
C VAL A 265 -4.17 1.74 6.49
N GLY A 266 -2.98 1.80 5.88
CA GLY A 266 -2.81 1.91 4.43
C GLY A 266 -2.90 3.35 3.92
N GLY A 267 -2.11 3.69 2.90
CA GLY A 267 -2.11 5.03 2.29
C GLY A 267 -1.78 6.17 3.26
N LEU A 268 -1.06 5.91 4.36
CA LEU A 268 -0.91 6.89 5.44
C LEU A 268 -0.17 8.16 5.00
N SER A 269 0.78 8.06 4.07
CA SER A 269 1.44 9.25 3.48
C SER A 269 0.46 10.17 2.73
N GLU A 270 -0.48 9.59 1.98
CA GLU A 270 -1.56 10.33 1.29
C GLU A 270 -2.51 10.99 2.28
N LYS A 271 -2.98 10.22 3.27
CA LYS A 271 -3.92 10.70 4.30
C LYS A 271 -3.33 11.82 5.14
N LEU A 272 -2.06 11.67 5.56
CA LEU A 272 -1.33 12.72 6.28
C LEU A 272 -1.14 13.95 5.39
N PHE A 273 -0.82 13.77 4.11
CA PHE A 273 -0.68 14.89 3.19
C PHE A 273 -1.98 15.70 3.07
N TYR A 274 -3.12 15.04 2.86
CA TYR A 274 -4.42 15.74 2.81
C TYR A 274 -4.82 16.35 4.16
N LEU A 275 -4.51 15.69 5.29
CA LEU A 275 -4.70 16.30 6.60
C LEU A 275 -3.92 17.61 6.73
N GLY A 276 -2.64 17.62 6.32
CA GLY A 276 -1.81 18.82 6.34
C GLY A 276 -2.35 19.92 5.43
N LEU A 277 -2.85 19.59 4.23
CA LEU A 277 -3.49 20.56 3.33
C LEU A 277 -4.74 21.19 3.97
N ILE A 278 -5.54 20.41 4.69
CA ILE A 278 -6.73 20.89 5.39
C ILE A 278 -6.36 21.78 6.58
N GLU A 279 -5.38 21.36 7.39
CA GLU A 279 -4.89 22.16 8.52
C GLU A 279 -4.34 23.50 8.05
N ARG A 280 -3.57 23.51 6.96
CA ARG A 280 -3.10 24.74 6.32
C ARG A 280 -4.26 25.61 5.83
N ALA A 281 -5.24 25.03 5.15
CA ALA A 281 -6.41 25.76 4.67
C ALA A 281 -7.13 26.53 5.79
N ILE A 282 -7.24 25.89 6.96
CA ILE A 282 -7.85 26.48 8.14
C ILE A 282 -6.98 27.62 8.67
N ALA A 283 -5.65 27.46 8.67
CA ALA A 283 -4.70 28.53 9.01
C ALA A 283 -4.78 29.72 8.03
N ASP A 284 -4.88 29.46 6.72
CA ASP A 284 -5.03 30.50 5.69
C ASP A 284 -6.37 31.26 5.82
N ALA A 285 -7.42 30.60 6.33
CA ALA A 285 -8.73 31.19 6.56
C ALA A 285 -8.86 31.91 7.93
N ALA A 286 -7.89 31.75 8.83
CA ALA A 286 -7.87 32.40 10.13
C ALA A 286 -7.49 33.90 10.01
N GLU A 287 -7.83 34.69 11.03
CA GLU A 287 -7.50 36.12 11.03
C GLU A 287 -5.96 36.32 10.99
N PRO A 288 -5.42 37.18 10.12
CA PRO A 288 -3.97 37.26 9.87
C PRO A 288 -3.09 37.51 11.11
N GLU A 289 -3.62 38.21 12.11
CA GLU A 289 -2.93 38.60 13.35
C GLU A 289 -3.32 37.73 14.56
N SER A 290 -4.14 36.70 14.36
CA SER A 290 -4.51 35.77 15.44
C SER A 290 -3.33 34.89 15.85
N GLU A 291 -3.14 34.72 17.16
CA GLU A 291 -2.16 33.77 17.70
C GLU A 291 -2.47 32.33 17.22
N ASP A 292 -3.76 32.00 17.16
CA ASP A 292 -4.28 30.72 16.66
C ASP A 292 -3.81 30.40 15.23
N ARG A 293 -3.66 31.40 14.35
CA ARG A 293 -3.18 31.18 12.97
C ARG A 293 -1.78 30.58 12.93
N ASN A 294 -0.88 31.07 13.78
CA ASN A 294 0.49 30.55 13.84
C ASN A 294 0.53 29.11 14.36
N ASP A 295 -0.31 28.78 15.34
CA ASP A 295 -0.38 27.42 15.86
C ASP A 295 -0.99 26.44 14.86
N LEU A 296 -2.02 26.87 14.12
CA LEU A 296 -2.59 26.09 13.01
C LEU A 296 -1.55 25.82 11.90
N TYR A 297 -0.73 26.80 11.55
CA TYR A 297 0.38 26.58 10.62
C TYR A 297 1.42 25.59 11.16
N LYS A 298 1.78 25.68 12.44
CA LYS A 298 2.72 24.72 13.05
C LYS A 298 2.16 23.29 13.00
N ASP A 299 0.88 23.11 13.30
CA ASP A 299 0.22 21.80 13.21
C ASP A 299 0.28 21.24 11.79
N ALA A 300 -0.06 22.06 10.78
CA ALA A 300 0.04 21.68 9.37
C ALA A 300 1.48 21.30 8.98
N GLY A 301 2.47 22.11 9.37
CA GLY A 301 3.88 21.85 9.13
C GLY A 301 4.36 20.53 9.75
N LEU A 302 3.96 20.23 10.99
CA LEU A 302 4.26 18.96 11.64
C LEU A 302 3.63 17.77 10.90
N THR A 303 2.39 17.91 10.46
CA THR A 303 1.70 16.88 9.68
C THR A 303 2.42 16.59 8.36
N PHE A 304 2.83 17.61 7.61
CA PHE A 304 3.61 17.42 6.38
C PHE A 304 5.00 16.83 6.65
N MET A 305 5.69 17.27 7.71
CA MET A 305 7.00 16.70 8.08
C MET A 305 6.92 15.22 8.44
N ARG A 306 5.79 14.74 8.99
CA ARG A 306 5.57 13.29 9.17
C ARG A 306 5.57 12.55 7.84
N VAL A 307 5.04 13.15 6.77
CA VAL A 307 5.09 12.57 5.41
C VAL A 307 6.55 12.46 4.95
N VAL A 308 7.31 13.56 5.05
CA VAL A 308 8.71 13.61 4.61
C VAL A 308 9.60 12.63 5.39
N ILE A 309 9.46 12.58 6.71
CA ILE A 309 10.32 11.78 7.60
C ILE A 309 9.99 10.28 7.51
N HIS A 310 8.70 9.92 7.59
CA HIS A 310 8.31 8.51 7.69
C HIS A 310 8.05 7.85 6.32
N TYR A 311 7.82 8.65 5.27
CA TYR A 311 7.51 8.16 3.94
C TYR A 311 8.32 8.89 2.85
N PRO A 312 9.66 8.95 2.95
CA PRO A 312 10.50 9.75 2.03
C PRO A 312 10.42 9.29 0.57
N LYS A 313 10.04 8.04 0.33
CA LYS A 313 9.83 7.48 -1.03
C LYS A 313 8.41 7.67 -1.57
N SER A 314 7.51 8.25 -0.78
CA SER A 314 6.13 8.49 -1.23
C SER A 314 6.09 9.59 -2.29
N ARG A 315 5.20 9.44 -3.28
CA ARG A 315 4.91 10.51 -4.25
C ARG A 315 4.46 11.82 -3.61
N TYR A 316 4.03 11.79 -2.35
CA TYR A 316 3.60 12.94 -1.56
C TYR A 316 4.74 13.61 -0.78
N ALA A 317 5.89 12.96 -0.60
CA ALA A 317 7.01 13.55 0.13
C ALA A 317 7.53 14.86 -0.49
N PRO A 318 7.79 14.96 -1.81
CA PRO A 318 8.24 16.23 -2.39
C PRO A 318 7.17 17.32 -2.31
N LEU A 319 5.88 16.94 -2.45
CA LEU A 319 4.76 17.87 -2.34
C LEU A 319 4.62 18.40 -0.92
N ALA A 320 4.71 17.52 0.08
CA ALA A 320 4.69 17.88 1.49
C ALA A 320 5.84 18.83 1.82
N LEU A 321 7.03 18.62 1.27
CA LEU A 321 8.20 19.47 1.48
C LEU A 321 7.99 20.90 0.97
N LEU A 322 7.38 21.06 -0.23
CA LEU A 322 6.97 22.37 -0.73
C LEU A 322 6.02 23.07 0.25
N GLU A 323 5.01 22.35 0.74
CA GLU A 323 4.00 22.93 1.63
C GLU A 323 4.56 23.25 3.03
N VAL A 324 5.59 22.53 3.51
CA VAL A 324 6.36 22.91 4.71
C VAL A 324 7.07 24.24 4.47
N GLY A 325 7.69 24.44 3.29
CA GLY A 325 8.29 25.71 2.90
C GLY A 325 7.30 26.88 3.00
N TYR A 326 6.10 26.69 2.45
CA TYR A 326 5.02 27.68 2.55
C TYR A 326 4.61 27.97 3.98
N VAL A 327 4.43 26.93 4.80
CA VAL A 327 4.13 27.08 6.23
C VAL A 327 5.20 27.91 6.94
N HIS A 328 6.49 27.65 6.69
CA HIS A 328 7.60 28.40 7.28
C HIS A 328 7.59 29.88 6.86
N GLU A 329 7.29 30.17 5.60
CA GLU A 329 7.16 31.53 5.11
C GLU A 329 6.04 32.28 5.83
N GLN A 330 4.86 31.66 5.99
CA GLN A 330 3.70 32.27 6.66
C GLN A 330 3.95 32.58 8.14
N ILE A 331 4.81 31.82 8.82
CA ILE A 331 5.21 32.07 10.22
C ILE A 331 6.50 32.90 10.36
N GLY A 332 6.94 33.57 9.29
CA GLY A 332 8.07 34.52 9.32
C GLY A 332 9.46 33.88 9.27
N GLN A 333 9.56 32.59 8.91
CA GLN A 333 10.82 31.84 8.82
C GLN A 333 11.32 31.74 7.37
N ALA A 334 11.59 32.90 6.76
CA ALA A 334 11.89 33.02 5.33
C ALA A 334 13.20 32.32 4.89
N GLU A 335 14.18 32.16 5.77
CA GLU A 335 15.43 31.43 5.46
C GLU A 335 15.17 29.92 5.34
N GLN A 336 14.40 29.36 6.29
CA GLN A 336 14.00 27.96 6.29
C GLN A 336 13.13 27.66 5.07
N ALA A 337 12.15 28.53 4.79
CA ALA A 337 11.29 28.42 3.60
C ALA A 337 12.11 28.31 2.31
N ARG A 338 13.10 29.21 2.11
CA ARG A 338 13.99 29.17 0.94
C ARG A 338 14.78 27.86 0.83
N SER A 339 15.29 27.34 1.95
CA SER A 339 15.99 26.05 1.96
C SER A 339 15.06 24.90 1.55
N LEU A 340 13.84 24.88 2.09
CA LEU A 340 12.84 23.85 1.80
C LEU A 340 12.35 23.91 0.35
N TYR A 341 12.14 25.10 -0.20
CA TYR A 341 11.80 25.29 -1.61
C TYR A 341 12.91 24.79 -2.54
N ALA A 342 14.18 25.07 -2.22
CA ALA A 342 15.31 24.58 -2.99
C ALA A 342 15.42 23.04 -2.94
N GLU A 343 15.11 22.43 -1.79
CA GLU A 343 15.07 20.97 -1.66
C GLU A 343 13.91 20.36 -2.45
N ALA A 344 12.70 20.95 -2.36
CA ALA A 344 11.54 20.53 -3.13
C ALA A 344 11.77 20.66 -4.65
N ALA A 345 12.49 21.69 -5.10
CA ALA A 345 12.85 21.90 -6.51
C ALA A 345 13.68 20.76 -7.11
N ASN A 346 14.43 20.01 -6.30
CA ASN A 346 15.20 18.86 -6.79
C ASN A 346 14.32 17.64 -7.11
N ALA A 347 13.08 17.62 -6.62
CA ALA A 347 12.18 16.47 -6.72
C ALA A 347 10.85 16.79 -7.44
N ILE A 348 10.45 18.07 -7.52
CA ILE A 348 9.25 18.52 -8.24
C ILE A 348 9.65 18.93 -9.66
N THR A 349 9.46 18.04 -10.62
CA THR A 349 9.67 18.30 -12.05
C THR A 349 8.36 18.74 -12.72
N PRO A 350 8.41 19.49 -13.83
CA PRO A 350 7.20 19.85 -14.58
C PRO A 350 6.52 18.63 -15.23
N GLU A 351 7.26 17.56 -15.52
CA GLU A 351 6.71 16.33 -16.09
C GLU A 351 5.92 15.51 -15.06
N ASP A 352 6.46 15.36 -13.84
CA ASP A 352 5.84 14.52 -12.81
C ASP A 352 4.76 15.27 -12.02
N TYR A 353 4.92 16.58 -11.84
CA TYR A 353 4.10 17.41 -10.96
C TYR A 353 3.83 18.81 -11.51
N PRO A 354 3.16 18.95 -12.68
CA PRO A 354 3.03 20.24 -13.38
C PRO A 354 2.38 21.35 -12.54
N ASP A 355 1.33 21.03 -11.78
CA ASP A 355 0.61 21.99 -10.94
C ASP A 355 1.49 22.49 -9.77
N TYR A 356 2.24 21.58 -9.15
CA TYR A 356 3.13 21.89 -8.03
C TYR A 356 4.43 22.55 -8.47
N HIS A 357 4.92 22.24 -9.67
CA HIS A 357 6.04 22.95 -10.29
C HIS A 357 5.67 24.42 -10.53
N THR A 358 4.47 24.68 -11.07
CA THR A 358 3.96 26.05 -11.24
C THR A 358 3.87 26.79 -9.91
N ARG A 359 3.30 26.16 -8.88
CA ARG A 359 3.25 26.70 -7.51
C ARG A 359 4.63 27.05 -6.97
N LEU A 360 5.60 26.15 -7.15
CA LEU A 360 6.97 26.36 -6.68
C LEU A 360 7.61 27.58 -7.35
N LEU A 361 7.40 27.78 -8.66
CA LEU A 361 7.86 28.97 -9.37
C LEU A 361 7.19 30.25 -8.84
N GLU A 362 5.89 30.21 -8.55
CA GLU A 362 5.15 31.33 -7.95
C GLU A 362 5.71 31.71 -6.58
N LEU A 363 5.94 30.70 -5.71
CA LEU A 363 6.46 30.92 -4.34
C LEU A 363 7.92 31.38 -4.31
N THR A 364 8.71 31.02 -5.32
CA THR A 364 10.14 31.40 -5.40
C THR A 364 10.39 32.68 -6.21
N GLY A 365 9.34 33.26 -6.80
CA GLY A 365 9.47 34.45 -7.66
C GLY A 365 10.14 34.17 -9.01
N GLY A 366 10.22 32.91 -9.44
CA GLY A 366 10.90 32.48 -10.67
C GLY A 366 10.16 32.78 -11.97
N GLY A 367 9.06 33.53 -11.93
CA GLY A 367 8.24 33.88 -13.10
C GLY A 367 8.71 35.12 -13.88
N GLU A 368 9.61 35.93 -13.32
CA GLU A 368 10.24 37.05 -14.05
C GLU A 368 11.63 36.62 -14.54
N GLU A 369 11.76 36.54 -15.87
CA GLU A 369 12.96 36.28 -16.67
C GLU A 369 14.29 36.39 -15.91
N ALA A 370 14.96 35.24 -15.75
CA ALA A 370 16.41 35.26 -15.59
C ALA A 370 16.97 36.11 -16.75
N PRO A 371 17.75 37.17 -16.47
CA PRO A 371 18.29 38.02 -17.53
C PRO A 371 19.04 37.12 -18.51
N ALA A 372 18.62 37.16 -19.78
CA ALA A 372 19.29 36.43 -20.84
C ALA A 372 20.79 36.79 -20.86
N PRO A 373 21.68 35.80 -21.10
CA PRO A 373 23.14 35.99 -21.00
C PRO A 373 23.70 37.04 -21.95
#